data_AF-A0A9X2FZ00-F1
#
_entry.id   AF-A0A9X2FZ00-F1
#
_cell.length_a   1.000
_cell.length_b   1.000
_cell.length_c   1.000
_cell.angle_alpha   90.00
_cell.angle_beta   90.00
_cell.angle_gamma   90.00
#
_symmetry.space_group_name_H-M   'P 1'
#
loop_
_entity.id
_entity.type
_entity.pdbx_description
1 polymer ?
#
loop_
_entity_poly.entity_id
_entity_poly.type
_entity_poly.pdbx_seq_one_letter_code
_entity_poly.pdbx_strand_id
1 'polypeptide(L)'
;MLTATLMLLTGCSSTADSGEFLEGLASVRSKLVAAGFDDAGVHAGRREYLEHPEESVDVVTIVLLHDSMDGDAARKTAATVVWNELPMRFDILAIEYQGEVREIEYGWLANELGPRPAGLDDTSAGDHMAGVGNVLIVAGGIALVVILIVAVPVVVLVRRNLRKKAQSLESDAPPEARR
;
A
#
# COMPACT_ATOMS: atom_id res chain seq x y z
N MET A 1 36.98 -18.31 -17.83
CA MET A 1 36.68 -18.75 -16.45
C MET A 1 36.35 -17.50 -15.65
N LEU A 2 35.07 -17.32 -15.34
CA LEU A 2 34.47 -16.12 -14.78
C LEU A 2 33.97 -16.48 -13.38
N THR A 3 34.58 -15.90 -12.35
CA THR A 3 34.09 -16.00 -10.96
C THR A 3 33.96 -14.57 -10.46
N ALA A 4 32.80 -13.97 -10.71
CA ALA A 4 32.40 -12.70 -10.11
C ALA A 4 31.52 -13.02 -8.90
N THR A 5 32.12 -12.93 -7.73
CA THR A 5 31.48 -13.07 -6.42
C THR A 5 30.53 -11.88 -6.22
N LEU A 6 29.22 -12.14 -6.35
CA LEU A 6 28.16 -11.20 -6.05
C LEU A 6 27.87 -11.27 -4.54
N MET A 7 28.42 -10.35 -3.76
CA MET A 7 28.01 -10.12 -2.37
C MET A 7 26.66 -9.39 -2.35
N LEU A 8 25.57 -10.15 -2.25
CA LEU A 8 24.27 -9.65 -1.80
C LEU A 8 24.33 -9.49 -0.28
N LEU A 9 24.54 -8.26 0.18
CA LEU A 9 24.16 -7.85 1.54
C LEU A 9 22.64 -7.68 1.57
N THR A 10 21.93 -8.78 1.82
CA THR A 10 20.52 -8.80 2.17
C THR A 10 20.35 -8.18 3.56
N GLY A 11 19.88 -6.93 3.60
CA GLY A 11 19.25 -6.35 4.78
C GLY A 11 17.91 -7.04 5.06
N CYS A 12 17.96 -8.19 5.73
CA CYS A 12 16.77 -8.89 6.22
C CYS A 12 16.33 -8.29 7.56
N SER A 13 15.46 -7.28 7.56
CA SER A 13 14.82 -6.83 8.82
C SER A 13 13.39 -6.27 8.72
N SER A 14 12.71 -6.19 7.57
CA SER A 14 11.47 -5.40 7.47
C SER A 14 10.15 -6.17 7.29
N THR A 15 10.10 -7.51 7.42
CA THR A 15 8.85 -8.27 7.20
C THR A 15 8.10 -8.64 8.48
N ALA A 16 8.73 -8.52 9.66
CA ALA A 16 8.08 -8.81 10.93
C ALA A 16 7.16 -7.65 11.38
N ASP A 17 7.64 -6.41 11.24
CA ASP A 17 6.90 -5.19 11.65
C ASP A 17 5.61 -4.93 10.86
N SER A 18 5.56 -5.35 9.58
CA SER A 18 4.36 -5.12 8.77
C SER A 18 3.16 -5.96 9.24
N GLY A 19 3.39 -7.09 9.90
CA GLY A 19 2.34 -7.92 10.47
C GLY A 19 1.63 -7.23 11.64
N GLU A 20 2.41 -6.78 12.62
CA GLU A 20 1.88 -6.10 13.82
C GLU A 20 1.15 -4.82 13.48
N PHE A 21 1.67 -4.05 12.51
CA PHE A 21 1.00 -2.86 12.00
C PHE A 21 -0.38 -3.17 11.40
N LEU A 22 -0.46 -4.17 10.51
CA LEU A 22 -1.73 -4.56 9.88
C LEU A 22 -2.73 -5.13 10.90
N GLU A 23 -2.26 -5.89 11.88
CA GLU A 23 -3.08 -6.36 13.00
C GLU A 23 -3.61 -5.18 13.83
N GLY A 24 -2.80 -4.15 14.06
CA GLY A 24 -3.22 -2.91 14.70
C GLY A 24 -4.34 -2.19 13.96
N LEU A 25 -4.21 -2.01 12.64
CA LEU A 25 -5.27 -1.42 11.82
C LEU A 25 -6.56 -2.24 11.86
N ALA A 26 -6.44 -3.58 11.81
CA ALA A 26 -7.59 -4.48 11.91
C ALA A 26 -8.27 -4.39 13.29
N SER A 27 -7.49 -4.26 14.37
CA SER A 27 -7.98 -4.05 15.74
C SER A 27 -8.77 -2.75 15.86
N VAL A 28 -8.22 -1.64 15.37
CA VAL A 28 -8.90 -0.32 15.33
C VAL A 28 -10.24 -0.44 14.61
N ARG A 29 -10.25 -1.02 13.39
CA ARG A 29 -11.49 -1.24 12.63
C ARG A 29 -12.50 -2.07 13.41
N SER A 30 -12.08 -3.19 14.00
CA SER A 30 -12.96 -4.04 14.80
C SER A 30 -13.55 -3.30 16.00
N LYS A 31 -12.78 -2.42 16.65
CA LYS A 31 -13.25 -1.64 17.80
C LYS A 31 -14.20 -0.51 17.39
N LEU A 32 -13.99 0.09 16.22
CA LEU A 32 -14.95 1.05 15.64
C LEU A 32 -16.29 0.35 15.33
N VAL A 33 -16.27 -0.81 14.69
CA VAL A 33 -17.50 -1.57 14.43
C VAL A 33 -18.20 -1.96 15.74
N ALA A 34 -17.44 -2.40 16.75
CA ALA A 34 -17.99 -2.70 18.08
C ALA A 34 -18.56 -1.45 18.80
N ALA A 35 -18.09 -0.25 18.46
CA ALA A 35 -18.59 1.02 18.99
C ALA A 35 -19.88 1.51 18.28
N GLY A 36 -20.36 0.78 17.26
CA GLY A 36 -21.63 1.04 16.59
C GLY A 36 -21.53 1.61 15.18
N PHE A 37 -20.33 1.72 14.60
CA PHE A 37 -20.18 2.06 13.18
C PHE A 37 -20.50 0.85 12.30
N ASP A 38 -21.18 1.06 11.16
CA ASP A 38 -21.54 -0.04 10.24
C ASP A 38 -20.31 -0.54 9.47
N ASP A 39 -19.42 0.38 9.09
CA ASP A 39 -18.09 0.07 8.58
C ASP A 39 -17.11 1.22 8.90
N ALA A 40 -15.82 0.89 8.88
CA ALA A 40 -14.75 1.84 9.09
C ALA A 40 -13.54 1.51 8.20
N GLY A 41 -13.11 2.48 7.40
CA GLY A 41 -11.84 2.44 6.68
C GLY A 41 -10.76 3.14 7.51
N VAL A 42 -9.61 2.51 7.68
CA VAL A 42 -8.45 3.08 8.38
C VAL A 42 -7.27 3.10 7.41
N HIS A 43 -6.72 4.28 7.16
CA HIS A 43 -5.59 4.48 6.27
C HIS A 43 -4.52 5.28 6.99
N ALA A 44 -3.29 4.79 7.00
CA ALA A 44 -2.15 5.57 7.44
C ALA A 44 -1.30 5.93 6.21
N GLY A 45 -0.82 7.16 6.18
CA GLY A 45 0.02 7.63 5.10
C GLY A 45 0.84 8.83 5.51
N ARG A 46 1.59 9.34 4.55
CA ARG A 46 2.38 10.55 4.69
C ARG A 46 1.82 11.61 3.77
N ARG A 47 1.58 12.81 4.30
CA ARG A 47 1.18 13.97 3.51
C ARG A 47 2.39 14.86 3.33
N GLU A 48 2.74 15.10 2.07
CA GLU A 48 3.83 16.00 1.67
C GLU A 48 3.23 17.35 1.31
N TYR A 49 3.77 18.45 1.88
CA TYR A 49 3.38 19.79 1.47
C TYR A 49 4.16 20.19 0.21
N LEU A 50 3.45 20.64 -0.83
CA LEU A 50 4.08 21.03 -2.11
C LEU A 50 5.08 22.18 -1.95
N GLU A 51 4.84 23.07 -0.98
CA GLU A 51 5.69 24.24 -0.71
C GLU A 51 6.90 23.89 0.17
N HIS A 52 6.81 22.81 0.96
CA HIS A 52 7.80 22.37 1.94
C HIS A 52 7.93 20.84 1.94
N PRO A 53 8.54 20.25 0.90
CA PRO A 53 8.64 18.79 0.76
C PRO A 53 9.48 18.13 1.86
N GLU A 54 10.35 18.89 2.53
CA GLU A 54 11.09 18.46 3.72
C GLU A 54 10.19 18.31 4.96
N GLU A 55 9.05 18.98 4.99
CA GLU A 55 8.04 18.87 6.05
C GLU A 55 7.01 17.84 5.62
N SER A 56 7.28 16.58 5.90
CA SER A 56 6.28 15.53 5.75
C SER A 56 5.61 15.27 7.09
N VAL A 57 4.27 15.21 7.11
CA VAL A 57 3.50 14.85 8.30
C VAL A 57 2.86 13.49 8.13
N ASP A 58 2.86 12.70 9.21
CA ASP A 58 2.21 11.41 9.23
C ASP A 58 0.71 11.60 9.53
N VAL A 59 -0.15 11.12 8.62
CA VAL A 59 -1.59 11.33 8.66
C VAL A 59 -2.30 9.99 8.74
N VAL A 60 -3.22 9.89 9.69
CA VAL A 60 -4.16 8.77 9.80
C VAL A 60 -5.53 9.26 9.36
N THR A 61 -6.09 8.63 8.33
CA THR A 61 -7.43 8.92 7.82
C THR A 61 -8.39 7.81 8.21
N ILE A 62 -9.47 8.17 8.90
CA ILE A 62 -10.58 7.28 9.24
C ILE A 62 -11.80 7.68 8.43
N VAL A 63 -12.38 6.75 7.69
CA VAL A 63 -13.64 6.93 6.97
C VAL A 63 -14.70 6.12 7.68
N LEU A 64 -15.70 6.78 8.25
CA LEU A 64 -16.75 6.17 9.05
C LEU A 64 -18.06 6.12 8.27
N LEU A 65 -18.70 4.96 8.25
CA LEU A 65 -20.03 4.75 7.70
C LEU A 65 -21.00 4.47 8.84
N HIS A 66 -21.96 5.39 9.06
CA HIS A 66 -23.09 5.19 9.96
C HIS A 66 -24.19 6.24 9.76
N ASP A 67 -25.45 5.82 9.90
CA ASP A 67 -26.63 6.66 9.59
C ASP A 67 -27.23 7.39 10.80
N SER A 68 -26.95 6.97 12.05
CA SER A 68 -27.78 7.39 13.20
C SER A 68 -27.06 8.08 14.37
N MET A 69 -25.74 8.18 14.35
CA MET A 69 -24.97 8.80 15.43
C MET A 69 -24.77 10.30 15.19
N ASP A 70 -24.81 11.08 16.27
CA ASP A 70 -24.41 12.48 16.25
C ASP A 70 -22.95 12.62 15.76
N GLY A 71 -22.69 13.57 14.86
CA GLY A 71 -21.40 13.69 14.18
C GLY A 71 -20.23 13.98 15.11
N ASP A 72 -20.43 14.79 16.15
CA ASP A 72 -19.38 15.08 17.13
C ASP A 72 -19.16 13.89 18.07
N ALA A 73 -20.22 13.21 18.49
CA ALA A 73 -20.12 11.97 19.25
C ALA A 73 -19.39 10.85 18.47
N ALA A 74 -19.69 10.72 17.17
CA ALA A 74 -19.04 9.79 16.27
C ALA A 74 -17.53 10.06 16.15
N ARG A 75 -17.15 11.31 15.84
CA ARG A 75 -15.75 11.70 15.72
C ARG A 75 -14.99 11.55 17.03
N LYS A 76 -15.60 11.91 18.16
CA LYS A 76 -14.99 11.72 19.49
C LYS A 76 -14.77 10.25 19.82
N THR A 77 -15.74 9.40 19.51
CA THR A 77 -15.63 7.94 19.70
C THR A 77 -14.50 7.37 18.84
N ALA A 78 -14.45 7.74 17.57
CA ALA A 78 -13.40 7.27 16.67
C ALA A 78 -12.00 7.76 17.08
N ALA A 79 -11.87 9.04 17.46
CA ALA A 79 -10.62 9.59 17.99
C ALA A 79 -10.14 8.83 19.23
N THR A 80 -11.07 8.51 20.14
CA THR A 80 -10.77 7.75 21.36
C THR A 80 -10.29 6.33 21.03
N VAL A 81 -10.93 5.64 20.07
CA VAL A 81 -10.50 4.31 19.65
C VAL A 81 -9.10 4.36 19.01
N VAL A 82 -8.88 5.27 18.06
CA VAL A 82 -7.58 5.39 17.39
C VAL A 82 -6.46 5.71 18.38
N TRP A 83 -6.69 6.66 19.30
CA TRP A 83 -5.72 7.05 20.31
C TRP A 83 -5.25 5.88 21.15
N ASN A 84 -6.17 5.01 21.57
CA ASN A 84 -5.88 3.91 22.49
C ASN A 84 -5.38 2.62 21.83
N GLU A 85 -5.53 2.48 20.51
CA GLU A 85 -5.40 1.17 19.84
C GLU A 85 -4.44 1.16 18.67
N LEU A 86 -4.25 2.29 18.01
CA LEU A 86 -3.40 2.35 16.82
C LEU A 86 -1.92 2.23 17.25
N PRO A 87 -1.16 1.20 16.83
CA PRO A 87 0.23 1.00 17.26
C PRO A 87 1.19 1.78 16.33
N MET A 88 0.94 3.07 16.21
CA MET A 88 1.84 3.99 15.51
C MET A 88 1.59 5.43 15.97
N ARG A 89 2.66 6.21 15.99
CA ARG A 89 2.65 7.66 16.11
C ARG A 89 2.15 8.29 14.80
N PHE A 90 1.40 9.38 14.94
CA PHE A 90 0.92 10.19 13.83
C PHE A 90 0.90 11.66 14.26
N ASP A 91 0.89 12.58 13.30
CA ASP A 91 0.82 14.01 13.57
C ASP A 91 -0.61 14.53 13.46
N ILE A 92 -1.37 14.01 12.48
CA ILE A 92 -2.75 14.42 12.20
C ILE A 92 -3.67 13.20 12.11
N LEU A 93 -4.81 13.27 12.81
CA LEU A 93 -5.93 12.36 12.64
C LEU A 93 -7.04 13.05 11.84
N ALA A 94 -7.25 12.62 10.60
CA ALA A 94 -8.35 13.05 9.76
C ALA A 94 -9.53 12.07 9.90
N ILE A 95 -10.68 12.56 10.33
CA ILE A 95 -11.89 11.74 10.50
C ILE A 95 -12.95 12.24 9.53
N GLU A 96 -13.32 11.40 8.57
CA GLU A 96 -14.43 11.60 7.65
C GLU A 96 -15.69 10.92 8.19
N TYR A 97 -16.75 11.72 8.39
CA TYR A 97 -18.06 11.24 8.78
C TYR A 97 -19.12 11.99 7.99
N GLN A 98 -20.00 11.25 7.30
CA GLN A 98 -21.08 11.81 6.46
C GLN A 98 -20.59 12.85 5.44
N GLY A 99 -19.42 12.62 4.84
CA GLY A 99 -18.82 13.48 3.82
C GLY A 99 -18.11 14.73 4.37
N GLU A 100 -18.10 14.93 5.68
CA GLU A 100 -17.35 15.99 6.32
C GLU A 100 -16.07 15.46 6.96
N VAL A 101 -14.95 16.09 6.63
CA VAL A 101 -13.63 15.76 7.18
C VAL A 101 -13.27 16.74 8.28
N ARG A 102 -12.85 16.21 9.44
CA ARG A 102 -12.26 16.99 10.53
C ARG A 102 -10.85 16.49 10.81
N GLU A 103 -9.89 17.39 10.74
CA GLU A 103 -8.50 17.12 11.11
C GLU A 103 -8.26 17.51 12.56
N ILE A 104 -7.55 16.64 13.28
CA ILE A 104 -7.23 16.80 14.69
C ILE A 104 -5.74 16.54 14.87
N GLU A 105 -5.03 17.52 15.41
CA GLU A 105 -3.61 17.39 15.69
C GLU A 105 -3.34 16.49 16.90
N TYR A 106 -2.24 15.76 16.86
CA TYR A 106 -1.79 14.89 17.95
C TYR A 106 -1.73 15.63 19.29
N GLY A 107 -1.20 16.85 19.31
CA GLY A 107 -1.09 17.65 20.54
C GLY A 107 -2.46 17.98 21.16
N TRP A 108 -3.48 18.22 20.34
CA TRP A 108 -4.84 18.41 20.81
C TRP A 108 -5.41 17.12 21.42
N LEU A 109 -5.20 15.97 20.77
CA LEU A 109 -5.65 14.67 21.28
C LEU A 109 -4.98 14.32 22.61
N ALA A 110 -3.67 14.56 22.74
CA ALA A 110 -2.93 14.33 23.98
C ALA A 110 -3.48 15.18 25.15
N ASN A 111 -3.86 16.42 24.86
CA ASN A 111 -4.44 17.32 25.85
C ASN A 111 -5.86 16.90 26.26
N GLU A 112 -6.69 16.46 25.30
CA GLU A 112 -8.10 16.10 25.54
C GLU A 112 -8.27 14.69 26.13
N LEU A 113 -7.53 13.70 25.62
CA LEU A 113 -7.65 12.28 25.99
C LEU A 113 -6.62 11.84 27.03
N GLY A 114 -5.61 12.67 27.29
CA GLY A 114 -4.51 12.36 28.21
C GLY A 114 -3.38 11.55 27.56
N PRO A 115 -2.45 11.01 28.37
CA PRO A 115 -1.29 10.30 27.86
C PRO A 115 -1.71 9.04 27.11
N ARG A 116 -1.05 8.80 25.97
CA ARG A 116 -1.27 7.60 25.16
C ARG A 116 -0.71 6.36 25.86
N PRO A 117 -1.32 5.17 25.71
CA PRO A 117 -0.74 3.93 26.20
C PRO A 117 0.69 3.70 25.69
N ALA A 118 1.55 3.16 26.54
CA ALA A 118 2.95 2.92 26.21
C ALA A 118 3.10 1.93 25.04
N GLY A 119 4.09 2.15 24.18
CA GLY A 119 4.37 1.30 23.01
C GLY A 119 3.60 1.67 21.74
N LEU A 120 2.56 2.52 21.83
CA LEU A 120 1.79 2.93 20.64
C LEU A 120 2.45 4.05 19.83
N ASP A 121 3.45 4.73 20.40
CA ASP A 121 4.18 5.82 19.74
C ASP A 121 5.61 5.43 19.32
N ASP A 122 5.96 4.15 19.43
CA ASP A 122 7.32 3.66 19.18
C ASP A 122 7.67 3.64 17.69
N THR A 123 6.66 3.60 16.81
CA THR A 123 6.82 3.53 15.34
C THR A 123 6.09 4.69 14.66
N SER A 124 6.62 5.19 13.54
CA SER A 124 5.95 6.19 12.70
C SER A 124 5.46 5.60 11.37
N ALA A 125 4.54 6.28 10.67
CA ALA A 125 4.10 5.84 9.34
C ALA A 125 5.28 5.79 8.36
N GLY A 126 6.19 6.76 8.52
CA GLY A 126 7.43 6.85 7.79
C GLY A 126 8.30 5.60 7.85
N ASP A 127 8.44 5.03 9.04
CA ASP A 127 9.30 3.87 9.28
C ASP A 127 8.77 2.64 8.54
N HIS A 128 7.45 2.46 8.53
CA HIS A 128 6.81 1.36 7.81
C HIS A 128 6.85 1.53 6.29
N MET A 129 6.64 2.76 5.78
CA MET A 129 6.61 3.02 4.34
C MET A 129 7.99 2.97 3.67
N ALA A 130 9.05 3.37 4.38
CA ALA A 130 10.42 3.26 3.87
C ALA A 130 10.83 1.81 3.57
N GLY A 131 10.27 0.83 4.29
CA GLY A 131 10.48 -0.59 4.03
C GLY A 131 9.68 -1.13 2.84
N VAL A 132 8.42 -0.75 2.70
CA VAL A 132 7.50 -1.33 1.68
C VAL A 132 7.82 -0.87 0.26
N GLY A 133 8.28 0.37 0.08
CA GLY A 133 8.67 0.91 -1.24
C GLY A 133 9.75 0.08 -1.92
N ASN A 134 10.75 -0.40 -1.17
CA ASN A 134 11.80 -1.27 -1.70
C ASN A 134 11.30 -2.68 -2.03
N VAL A 135 10.37 -3.23 -1.24
CA VAL A 135 9.87 -4.60 -1.44
C VAL A 135 9.01 -4.70 -2.71
N LEU A 136 8.14 -3.73 -2.99
CA LEU A 136 7.32 -3.72 -4.21
C LEU A 136 8.16 -3.53 -5.48
N ILE A 137 9.21 -2.70 -5.44
CA ILE A 137 10.15 -2.54 -6.57
C ILE A 137 10.89 -3.86 -6.84
N VAL A 138 11.33 -4.55 -5.78
CA VAL A 138 12.04 -5.83 -5.93
C VAL A 138 11.10 -6.93 -6.42
N ALA A 139 9.90 -7.08 -5.85
CA ALA A 139 8.93 -8.08 -6.26
C ALA A 139 8.38 -7.83 -7.68
N GLY A 140 8.06 -6.56 -8.00
CA GLY A 140 7.64 -6.15 -9.34
C GLY A 140 8.74 -6.31 -10.38
N GLY A 141 9.99 -6.01 -10.01
CA GLY A 141 11.17 -6.25 -10.85
C GLY A 141 11.36 -7.74 -11.17
N ILE A 142 11.24 -8.62 -10.18
CA ILE A 142 11.35 -10.08 -10.37
C ILE A 142 10.22 -10.59 -11.28
N ALA A 143 8.97 -10.17 -11.05
CA ALA A 143 7.85 -10.55 -11.88
C ALA A 143 8.03 -10.10 -13.35
N LEU A 144 8.49 -8.87 -13.56
CA LEU A 144 8.78 -8.33 -14.90
C LEU A 144 9.89 -9.14 -15.61
N VAL A 145 10.96 -9.49 -14.88
CA VAL A 145 12.06 -10.31 -15.41
C VAL A 145 11.56 -11.71 -15.81
N VAL A 146 10.75 -12.36 -14.98
CA VAL A 146 10.16 -13.67 -15.29
C VAL A 146 9.26 -13.60 -16.53
N ILE A 147 8.42 -12.57 -16.63
CA ILE A 147 7.57 -12.35 -17.80
C ILE A 147 8.42 -12.17 -19.07
N LEU A 148 9.49 -11.38 -19.02
CA LEU A 148 10.38 -11.18 -20.17
C LEU A 148 11.08 -12.48 -20.59
N ILE A 149 11.57 -13.28 -19.63
CA ILE A 149 12.22 -14.56 -19.91
C ILE A 149 11.28 -15.56 -20.59
N VAL A 150 9.98 -15.56 -20.25
CA VAL A 150 9.00 -16.49 -20.84
C VAL A 150 8.40 -15.93 -22.13
N ALA A 151 8.00 -14.66 -22.15
CA ALA A 151 7.28 -14.07 -23.27
C ALA A 151 8.15 -13.91 -24.52
N VAL A 152 9.42 -13.52 -24.37
CA VAL A 152 10.34 -13.32 -25.51
C VAL A 152 10.54 -14.60 -26.33
N PRO A 153 10.91 -15.76 -25.75
CA PRO A 153 11.07 -16.99 -26.53
C PRO A 153 9.75 -17.47 -27.15
N VAL A 154 8.60 -17.28 -26.49
CA VAL A 154 7.28 -17.59 -27.07
C VAL A 154 7.01 -16.74 -28.30
N VAL A 155 7.22 -15.42 -28.23
CA VAL A 155 7.03 -14.50 -29.37
C VAL A 155 7.98 -14.85 -30.51
N VAL A 156 9.24 -15.17 -30.22
CA VAL A 156 10.23 -15.60 -31.22
C VAL A 156 9.81 -16.91 -31.88
N LEU A 157 9.35 -17.90 -31.12
CA LEU A 157 8.86 -19.17 -31.64
C LEU A 157 7.62 -18.99 -32.53
N VAL A 158 6.66 -18.17 -32.11
CA VAL A 158 5.45 -17.87 -32.90
C VAL A 158 5.82 -17.17 -34.21
N ARG A 159 6.66 -16.13 -34.16
CA ARG A 159 7.13 -15.43 -35.38
C ARG A 159 7.87 -16.37 -36.33
N ARG A 160 8.70 -17.26 -35.79
CA ARG A 160 9.44 -18.23 -36.61
C ARG A 160 8.52 -19.26 -37.24
N ASN A 161 7.47 -19.69 -36.52
CA ASN A 161 6.48 -20.64 -37.04
C ASN A 161 5.59 -20.01 -38.12
N LEU A 162 5.17 -18.76 -37.91
CA LEU A 162 4.39 -18.01 -38.91
C LEU A 162 5.17 -17.79 -40.22
N ARG A 163 6.48 -17.48 -40.13
CA ARG A 163 7.34 -17.35 -41.33
C ARG A 163 7.43 -18.65 -42.12
N LYS A 164 7.53 -19.81 -41.45
CA LYS A 164 7.54 -21.12 -42.13
C LYS A 164 6.23 -21.41 -42.86
N LYS A 165 5.09 -21.04 -42.27
CA LYS A 165 3.77 -21.20 -42.91
C LYS A 165 3.60 -20.32 -44.15
N ALA A 166 4.06 -19.07 -44.10
CA ALA A 166 4.01 -18.17 -45.24
C ALA A 166 4.81 -18.71 -46.45
N GLN A 167 5.98 -19.30 -46.20
CA GLN A 167 6.80 -19.92 -47.25
C GLN A 167 6.18 -21.18 -47.86
N SER A 168 5.34 -21.90 -47.11
CA SER A 168 4.68 -23.11 -47.60
C SER A 168 3.51 -22.78 -48.54
N LEU A 169 2.80 -21.67 -48.29
CA LEU A 169 1.68 -21.22 -49.13
C LEU A 169 2.13 -20.68 -50.50
N GLU A 170 3.33 -20.10 -50.59
CA GLU A 170 3.88 -19.62 -51.86
C GLU A 170 4.38 -20.75 -52.78
N SER A 171 4.71 -21.92 -52.19
CA SER A 171 5.11 -23.10 -52.95
C SER A 171 3.94 -23.89 -53.54
N ASP A 172 2.72 -23.69 -53.04
CA ASP A 172 1.48 -24.35 -53.51
C ASP A 172 0.68 -23.49 -54.50
N ALA A 173 1.21 -22.33 -54.92
CA ALA A 173 0.55 -21.49 -55.91
C ALA A 173 0.48 -22.19 -57.28
N PRO A 174 -0.72 -22.48 -57.82
CA PRO A 174 -0.87 -23.27 -59.05
C PRO A 174 -0.29 -22.52 -60.27
N PRO A 175 0.41 -23.24 -61.18
CA PRO A 175 1.16 -22.64 -62.29
C PRO A 175 0.30 -21.98 -63.38
N GLU A 176 -1.03 -21.96 -63.26
CA GLU A 176 -1.93 -21.46 -64.32
C GLU A 176 -2.06 -19.93 -64.38
N ALA A 177 -1.52 -19.17 -63.41
CA ALA A 177 -1.60 -17.70 -63.41
C ALA A 177 -0.41 -17.00 -64.11
N ARG A 178 0.37 -17.71 -64.95
CA ARG A 178 1.45 -17.13 -65.78
C ARG A 178 1.08 -17.17 -67.26
N ARG A 179 0.15 -16.34 -67.70
CA ARG A 179 -0.01 -15.96 -69.11
C ARG A 179 -0.37 -14.49 -69.21
#